data_AF-A0A7L0T0Z5-F1
#
_entry.id   AF-A0A7L0T0Z5-F1
#
_cell.length_a   1.000
_cell.length_b   1.000
_cell.length_c   1.000
_cell.angle_alpha   90.00
_cell.angle_beta   90.00
_cell.angle_gamma   90.00
#
_symmetry.space_group_name_H-M   'P 1'
#
loop_
_entity.id
_entity.type
_entity.pdbx_description
1 polymer ?
#
loop_
_entity_poly.entity_id
_entity_poly.type
_entity_poly.pdbx_seq_one_letter_code
_entity_poly.pdbx_strand_id
1 'polypeptide(L)'
;INVSLLIYTGPDGEKAWSKKYPFCGGAFQSPIDFHKDILQYDSNLLPLEFIGYNLPSTDQFTLTNNGHSVKMYLSPTMYIRNLPFEYTASQLHLHWGNRNKSEGSEHTVSGKHFAAELHIVHYNSEKYPEITAAMDKVDGLAVLAILLEIGPFNPSYEKIFRHLQNVKYKDQMVQVPGFNIQELLPDRLDEYYRYEGSLTTPPCYPSVLWTVFRHPVKISQEQASLNTARLLALETAMYCTESDDAEPLEMVNNFRNVQEFHKRLVFISFREGKL
;
A
#
# COMPACT_ATOMS: atom_id res chain seq x y z
N ILE A 1 -6.29 -16.21 -14.00
CA ILE A 1 -6.05 -15.15 -15.01
C ILE A 1 -4.55 -14.89 -14.99
N ASN A 2 -3.80 -15.25 -16.04
CA ASN A 2 -2.38 -14.89 -16.14
C ASN A 2 -2.32 -13.37 -16.29
N VAL A 3 -2.04 -12.68 -15.18
CA VAL A 3 -1.78 -11.25 -15.18
C VAL A 3 -0.40 -11.09 -15.80
N SER A 4 -0.39 -10.83 -17.11
CA SER A 4 0.76 -10.32 -17.86
C SER A 4 1.45 -9.26 -17.00
N LEU A 5 2.79 -9.33 -16.88
CA LEU A 5 3.63 -8.43 -16.11
C LEU A 5 3.01 -7.04 -16.01
N LEU A 6 2.52 -6.64 -14.83
CA LEU A 6 2.10 -5.27 -14.61
C LEU A 6 3.32 -4.38 -14.77
N ILE A 7 3.39 -3.68 -15.89
CA ILE A 7 4.43 -2.70 -16.14
C ILE A 7 3.83 -1.33 -15.85
N TYR A 8 4.54 -0.55 -15.04
CA TYR A 8 4.14 0.83 -14.73
C TYR A 8 4.59 1.80 -15.83
N THR A 9 5.60 1.44 -16.61
CA THR A 9 6.19 2.26 -17.68
C THR A 9 6.21 1.54 -19.03
N GLY A 10 6.55 2.25 -20.11
CA GLY A 10 6.63 1.67 -21.45
C GLY A 10 5.28 1.47 -22.16
N PRO A 11 5.25 0.70 -23.26
CA PRO A 11 4.07 0.54 -24.12
C PRO A 11 2.85 -0.07 -23.43
N ASP A 12 3.09 -0.95 -22.45
CA ASP A 12 2.07 -1.61 -21.62
C ASP A 12 1.93 -0.95 -20.23
N GLY A 13 2.50 0.25 -20.07
CA GLY A 13 2.47 1.07 -18.86
C GLY A 13 1.07 1.54 -18.47
N GLU A 14 0.97 2.29 -17.36
CA GLU A 14 -0.32 2.73 -16.80
C GLU A 14 -1.28 3.42 -17.78
N LYS A 15 -0.76 4.18 -18.74
CA LYS A 15 -1.54 4.86 -19.79
C LYS A 15 -2.24 3.89 -20.74
N ALA A 16 -1.78 2.65 -20.82
CA ALA A 16 -2.33 1.60 -21.66
C ALA A 16 -3.26 0.64 -20.89
N TRP A 17 -3.28 0.68 -19.55
CA TRP A 17 -4.05 -0.28 -18.74
C TRP A 17 -5.54 -0.31 -19.11
N SER A 18 -6.14 0.84 -19.43
CA SER A 18 -7.56 0.96 -19.80
C SER A 18 -7.95 0.16 -21.06
N LYS A 19 -6.99 -0.17 -21.94
CA LYS A 19 -7.23 -0.98 -23.14
C LYS A 19 -7.67 -2.41 -22.79
N LYS A 20 -7.11 -2.97 -21.72
CA LYS A 20 -7.39 -4.35 -21.26
C LYS A 20 -8.27 -4.36 -20.00
N TYR A 21 -8.17 -3.33 -19.18
CA TYR A 21 -8.86 -3.20 -17.90
C TYR A 21 -9.67 -1.90 -17.92
N PRO A 22 -10.90 -1.91 -18.46
CA PRO A 22 -11.66 -0.67 -18.73
C PRO A 22 -11.87 0.22 -17.51
N PHE A 23 -11.99 -0.36 -16.30
CA PHE A 23 -12.13 0.42 -15.06
C PHE A 23 -10.92 1.34 -14.80
N CYS A 24 -9.72 1.01 -15.31
CA CYS A 24 -8.54 1.87 -15.18
C CYS A 24 -8.68 3.23 -15.89
N GLY A 25 -9.61 3.35 -16.85
CA GLY A 25 -9.98 4.62 -17.48
C GLY A 25 -11.34 5.16 -17.01
N GLY A 26 -11.89 4.60 -15.93
CA GLY A 26 -13.19 4.95 -15.37
C GLY A 26 -13.13 6.09 -14.35
N ALA A 27 -14.24 6.30 -13.65
CA ALA A 27 -14.31 7.23 -12.53
C ALA A 27 -13.79 6.58 -11.22
N PHE A 28 -13.65 7.39 -10.18
CA PHE A 28 -13.22 6.96 -8.84
C PHE A 28 -11.84 6.30 -8.79
N GLN A 29 -10.94 6.69 -9.70
CA GLN A 29 -9.59 6.16 -9.75
C GLN A 29 -8.71 6.70 -8.61
N SER A 30 -7.84 5.83 -8.11
CA SER A 30 -6.79 6.09 -7.14
C SER A 30 -5.41 5.85 -7.78
N PRO A 31 -4.33 6.45 -7.26
CA PRO A 31 -4.26 7.37 -6.12
C PRO A 31 -4.65 8.81 -6.49
N ILE A 32 -4.70 9.71 -5.50
CA ILE A 32 -5.05 11.13 -5.69
C ILE A 32 -4.11 12.06 -4.90
N ASP A 33 -4.13 13.36 -5.24
CA ASP A 33 -3.46 14.40 -4.45
C ASP A 33 -4.39 14.96 -3.37
N PHE A 34 -3.90 15.02 -2.13
CA PHE A 34 -4.58 15.69 -1.02
C PHE A 34 -4.15 17.16 -0.96
N HIS A 35 -5.00 18.04 -1.47
CA HIS A 35 -4.83 19.49 -1.42
C HIS A 35 -6.06 20.19 -0.84
N LYS A 36 -5.85 21.38 -0.28
CA LYS A 36 -6.84 22.08 0.58
C LYS A 36 -8.22 22.24 -0.06
N ASP A 37 -8.29 22.48 -1.37
CA ASP A 37 -9.55 22.76 -2.07
C ASP A 37 -10.54 21.59 -2.09
N ILE A 38 -10.09 20.37 -1.80
CA ILE A 38 -10.93 19.17 -1.77
C ILE A 38 -11.11 18.59 -0.37
N LEU A 39 -10.45 19.15 0.66
CA LEU A 39 -10.51 18.61 2.02
C LEU A 39 -11.71 19.17 2.78
N GLN A 40 -12.49 18.29 3.39
CA GLN A 40 -13.60 18.66 4.26
C GLN A 40 -13.52 17.93 5.60
N TYR A 41 -13.52 18.68 6.70
CA TYR A 41 -13.58 18.07 8.03
C TYR A 41 -14.92 17.35 8.24
N ASP A 42 -14.86 16.12 8.74
CA ASP A 42 -16.02 15.34 9.14
C ASP A 42 -15.83 14.82 10.57
N SER A 43 -16.66 15.32 11.49
CA SER A 43 -16.62 14.92 12.90
C SER A 43 -17.10 13.50 13.16
N ASN A 44 -17.69 12.83 12.17
CA ASN A 44 -18.12 11.43 12.27
C ASN A 44 -16.99 10.44 11.96
N LEU A 45 -15.83 10.91 11.51
CA LEU A 45 -14.65 10.07 11.31
C LEU A 45 -14.00 9.73 12.65
N LEU A 46 -14.40 8.58 13.20
CA LEU A 46 -13.89 8.06 14.46
C LEU A 46 -12.50 7.41 14.30
N PRO A 47 -11.69 7.32 15.37
CA PRO A 47 -10.48 6.50 15.35
C PRO A 47 -10.78 5.05 14.96
N LEU A 48 -9.96 4.49 14.08
CA LEU A 48 -10.06 3.10 13.69
C LEU A 48 -9.64 2.18 14.83
N GLU A 49 -10.33 1.04 14.94
CA GLU A 49 -9.99 -0.01 15.90
C GLU A 49 -9.33 -1.18 15.16
N PHE A 50 -8.10 -1.51 15.55
CA PHE A 50 -7.31 -2.59 14.96
C PHE A 50 -7.36 -3.82 15.86
N ILE A 51 -8.06 -4.87 15.41
CA ILE A 51 -8.22 -6.09 16.21
C ILE A 51 -7.34 -7.20 15.64
N GLY A 52 -6.65 -7.92 16.51
CA GLY A 52 -5.82 -9.07 16.12
C GLY A 52 -4.47 -8.71 15.47
N TYR A 53 -4.09 -7.43 15.40
CA TYR A 53 -2.86 -6.98 14.73
C TYR A 53 -1.57 -7.42 15.43
N ASN A 54 -1.64 -7.76 16.72
CA ASN A 54 -0.51 -8.26 17.49
C ASN A 54 -0.46 -9.80 17.46
N LEU A 55 0.28 -10.35 16.50
CA LEU A 55 0.49 -11.80 16.41
C LEU A 55 1.76 -12.25 17.15
N PRO A 56 1.72 -13.41 17.83
CA PRO A 56 2.88 -13.98 18.49
C PRO A 56 3.93 -14.42 17.46
N SER A 57 5.20 -14.42 17.84
CA SER A 57 6.31 -14.84 16.97
C SER A 57 6.30 -16.32 16.60
N THR A 58 5.45 -17.12 17.24
CA THR A 58 5.19 -18.52 16.88
C THR A 58 4.37 -18.65 15.60
N ASP A 59 3.55 -17.65 15.29
CA ASP A 59 2.79 -17.59 14.04
C ASP A 59 3.73 -17.17 12.90
N GLN A 60 3.31 -17.42 11.66
CA GLN A 60 4.10 -17.10 10.47
C GLN A 60 3.25 -16.38 9.44
N PHE A 61 3.80 -15.31 8.89
CA PHE A 61 3.31 -14.69 7.67
C PHE A 61 4.11 -15.18 6.47
N THR A 62 3.47 -15.28 5.31
CA THR A 62 4.18 -15.54 4.05
C THR A 62 4.45 -14.22 3.33
N LEU A 63 5.73 -13.89 3.16
CA LEU A 63 6.22 -12.79 2.34
C LEU A 63 6.57 -13.33 0.95
N THR A 64 6.17 -12.62 -0.10
CA THR A 64 6.42 -12.99 -1.49
C THR A 64 6.71 -11.78 -2.34
N ASN A 65 7.53 -11.95 -3.37
CA ASN A 65 7.60 -11.02 -4.48
C ASN A 65 6.68 -11.54 -5.58
N ASN A 66 5.62 -10.80 -5.91
CA ASN A 66 4.65 -11.21 -6.92
C ASN A 66 4.96 -10.65 -8.34
N GLY A 67 6.16 -10.11 -8.54
CA GLY A 67 6.58 -9.43 -9.75
C GLY A 67 6.16 -7.97 -9.85
N HIS A 68 5.38 -7.45 -8.90
CA HIS A 68 4.85 -6.07 -8.91
C HIS A 68 5.11 -5.32 -7.60
N SER A 69 5.19 -6.06 -6.50
CA SER A 69 5.52 -5.58 -5.17
C SER A 69 6.06 -6.73 -4.34
N VAL A 70 6.67 -6.37 -3.21
CA VAL A 70 6.77 -7.26 -2.06
C VAL A 70 5.43 -7.26 -1.33
N LYS A 71 4.85 -8.43 -1.14
CA LYS A 71 3.53 -8.63 -0.53
C LYS A 71 3.64 -9.62 0.63
N MET A 72 3.00 -9.32 1.75
CA MET A 72 2.89 -10.23 2.88
C MET A 72 1.44 -10.58 3.13
N TYR A 73 1.10 -11.88 3.15
CA TYR A 73 -0.24 -12.33 3.52
C TYR A 73 -0.46 -12.15 5.02
N LEU A 74 -1.63 -11.64 5.40
CA LEU A 74 -1.99 -11.35 6.78
C LEU A 74 -2.99 -12.39 7.33
N SER A 75 -3.05 -12.49 8.65
CA SER A 75 -3.96 -13.44 9.30
C SER A 75 -5.42 -13.01 9.10
N PRO A 76 -6.35 -13.94 8.78
CA PRO A 76 -7.77 -13.64 8.72
C PRO A 76 -8.38 -13.33 10.10
N THR A 77 -7.62 -13.51 11.19
CA THR A 77 -8.01 -13.06 12.54
C THR A 77 -7.84 -11.55 12.74
N MET A 78 -7.14 -10.87 11.83
CA MET A 78 -6.94 -9.42 11.87
C MET A 78 -8.09 -8.70 11.15
N TYR A 79 -8.65 -7.67 11.77
CA TYR A 79 -9.70 -6.88 11.13
C TYR A 79 -9.79 -5.46 11.71
N ILE A 80 -10.48 -4.58 10.98
CA ILE A 80 -10.72 -3.19 11.36
C ILE A 80 -12.19 -2.97 11.68
N ARG A 81 -12.44 -2.23 12.76
CA ARG A 81 -13.76 -1.68 13.13
C ARG A 81 -13.78 -0.15 13.04
N ASN A 82 -14.94 0.44 13.31
CA ASN A 82 -15.24 1.87 13.12
C ASN A 82 -15.17 2.30 11.64
N LEU A 83 -15.52 1.36 10.76
CA LEU A 83 -15.87 1.56 9.36
C LEU A 83 -17.35 1.16 9.16
N PRO A 84 -17.97 1.41 7.99
CA PRO A 84 -19.35 1.01 7.74
C PRO A 84 -19.63 -0.51 7.90
N PHE A 85 -18.59 -1.34 7.81
CA PHE A 85 -18.60 -2.78 8.02
C PHE A 85 -17.32 -3.19 8.74
N GLU A 86 -17.26 -4.41 9.28
CA GLU A 86 -16.01 -5.05 9.65
C GLU A 86 -15.23 -5.46 8.37
N TYR A 87 -13.95 -5.08 8.32
CA TYR A 87 -13.07 -5.41 7.20
C TYR A 87 -11.90 -6.27 7.67
N THR A 88 -11.86 -7.53 7.24
CA THR A 88 -10.81 -8.50 7.57
C THR A 88 -9.58 -8.31 6.70
N ALA A 89 -8.40 -8.37 7.30
CA ALA A 89 -7.13 -8.21 6.60
C ALA A 89 -6.89 -9.37 5.62
N SER A 90 -6.24 -9.06 4.50
CA SER A 90 -5.84 -10.04 3.50
C SER A 90 -4.34 -10.01 3.28
N GLN A 91 -3.77 -8.83 3.07
CA GLN A 91 -2.36 -8.66 2.75
C GLN A 91 -1.88 -7.25 3.06
N LEU A 92 -0.57 -7.07 3.13
CA LEU A 92 0.08 -5.78 2.94
C LEU A 92 1.09 -5.82 1.80
N HIS A 93 1.38 -4.67 1.21
CA HIS A 93 2.37 -4.51 0.14
C HIS A 93 2.89 -3.06 0.05
N LEU A 94 3.98 -2.83 -0.68
CA LEU A 94 4.65 -1.52 -0.73
C LEU A 94 4.78 -0.98 -2.16
N HIS A 95 4.73 0.33 -2.27
CA HIS A 95 5.05 1.09 -3.47
C HIS A 95 6.28 1.96 -3.18
N TRP A 96 7.21 2.04 -4.13
CA TRP A 96 8.44 2.81 -4.00
C TRP A 96 8.94 3.32 -5.34
N GLY A 97 9.86 4.29 -5.25
CA GLY A 97 10.47 4.96 -6.39
C GLY A 97 11.69 4.22 -6.90
N ASN A 98 12.76 4.96 -7.09
CA ASN A 98 14.06 4.41 -7.50
C ASN A 98 15.18 5.16 -6.79
N ARG A 99 16.39 4.57 -6.78
CA ARG A 99 17.55 5.13 -6.06
C ARG A 99 17.96 6.55 -6.46
N ASN A 100 17.59 7.00 -7.67
CA ASN A 100 17.95 8.33 -8.17
C ASN A 100 16.92 9.39 -7.77
N LYS A 101 15.69 8.97 -7.44
CA LYS A 101 14.58 9.84 -7.03
C LYS A 101 13.76 9.11 -5.97
N SER A 102 14.03 9.41 -4.71
CA SER A 102 13.32 8.87 -3.55
C SER A 102 11.93 9.53 -3.38
N GLU A 103 11.14 9.49 -4.45
CA GLU A 103 9.72 9.84 -4.53
C GLU A 103 9.01 8.63 -5.13
N GLY A 104 8.17 7.97 -4.34
CA GLY A 104 7.64 6.65 -4.64
C GLY A 104 6.32 6.30 -3.99
N SER A 105 5.72 7.22 -3.23
CA SER A 105 4.33 7.05 -2.76
C SER A 105 3.35 7.14 -3.92
N GLU A 106 2.20 6.50 -3.77
CA GLU A 106 1.11 6.59 -4.74
C GLU A 106 0.33 7.88 -4.50
N HIS A 107 -0.12 8.10 -3.26
CA HIS A 107 -0.77 9.33 -2.85
C HIS A 107 0.24 10.45 -2.67
N THR A 108 -0.23 11.68 -2.91
CA THR A 108 0.53 12.90 -2.66
C THR A 108 -0.20 13.82 -1.69
N VAL A 109 0.55 14.69 -1.02
CA VAL A 109 -0.01 15.77 -0.20
C VAL A 109 0.49 17.10 -0.74
N SER A 110 -0.43 17.93 -1.24
CA SER A 110 -0.13 19.22 -1.88
C SER A 110 0.91 19.07 -3.01
N GLY A 111 0.71 18.06 -3.86
CA GLY A 111 1.55 17.74 -5.02
C GLY A 111 2.90 17.10 -4.68
N LYS A 112 3.16 16.74 -3.42
CA LYS A 112 4.43 16.13 -3.00
C LYS A 112 4.27 14.63 -2.74
N HIS A 113 5.14 13.86 -3.37
CA HIS A 113 5.34 12.46 -3.05
C HIS A 113 6.15 12.29 -1.76
N PHE A 114 5.94 11.15 -1.13
CA PHE A 114 6.76 10.58 -0.07
C PHE A 114 7.68 9.51 -0.68
N ALA A 115 8.64 9.00 0.10
CA ALA A 115 9.67 8.10 -0.42
C ALA A 115 9.09 6.73 -0.86
N ALA A 116 8.09 6.25 -0.12
CA ALA A 116 7.37 5.03 -0.40
C ALA A 116 5.98 5.08 0.24
N GLU A 117 5.15 4.07 -0.02
CA GLU A 117 3.84 3.92 0.61
C GLU A 117 3.54 2.45 0.91
N LEU A 118 3.10 2.17 2.13
CA LEU A 118 2.62 0.84 2.55
C LEU A 118 1.11 0.81 2.44
N HIS A 119 0.57 -0.23 1.80
CA HIS A 119 -0.86 -0.54 1.80
C HIS A 119 -1.15 -1.76 2.64
N ILE A 120 -2.15 -1.67 3.52
CA ILE A 120 -2.72 -2.82 4.23
C ILE A 120 -4.15 -3.00 3.73
N VAL A 121 -4.37 -4.11 3.00
CA VAL A 121 -5.61 -4.39 2.27
C VAL A 121 -6.51 -5.30 3.08
N HIS A 122 -7.76 -4.86 3.21
CA HIS A 122 -8.83 -5.57 3.89
C HIS A 122 -10.02 -5.74 2.96
N TYR A 123 -10.85 -6.74 3.23
CA TYR A 123 -12.10 -6.98 2.51
C TYR A 123 -13.28 -7.05 3.47
N ASN A 124 -14.46 -6.66 3.00
CA ASN A 124 -15.69 -6.69 3.76
C ASN A 124 -16.13 -8.14 3.98
N SER A 125 -15.76 -8.67 5.14
CA SER A 125 -16.02 -10.05 5.53
C SER A 125 -17.41 -10.27 6.10
N GLU A 126 -18.15 -9.19 6.41
CA GLU A 126 -19.58 -9.30 6.75
C GLU A 126 -20.42 -9.70 5.54
N LYS A 127 -20.02 -9.28 4.32
CA LYS A 127 -20.79 -9.52 3.09
C LYS A 127 -20.18 -10.55 2.15
N TYR A 128 -18.86 -10.69 2.14
CA TYR A 128 -18.16 -11.50 1.16
C TYR A 128 -17.29 -12.57 1.85
N PRO A 129 -17.27 -13.81 1.34
CA PRO A 129 -16.53 -14.90 1.98
C PRO A 129 -15.01 -14.77 1.84
N GLU A 130 -14.53 -14.00 0.86
CA GLU A 130 -13.11 -13.85 0.54
C GLU A 130 -12.87 -12.58 -0.30
N ILE A 131 -11.63 -12.10 -0.32
CA ILE A 131 -11.24 -10.89 -1.04
C ILE A 131 -11.56 -10.94 -2.54
N THR A 132 -11.45 -12.12 -3.17
CA THR A 132 -11.76 -12.36 -4.59
C THR A 132 -13.23 -12.12 -4.91
N ALA A 133 -14.13 -12.41 -3.98
CA ALA A 133 -15.57 -12.16 -4.12
C ALA A 133 -15.94 -10.69 -3.83
N ALA A 134 -15.09 -9.98 -3.08
CA ALA A 134 -15.31 -8.60 -2.67
C ALA A 134 -14.69 -7.57 -3.64
N MET A 135 -13.59 -7.91 -4.32
CA MET A 135 -12.71 -6.94 -4.97
C MET A 135 -13.33 -6.06 -6.06
N ASP A 136 -14.47 -6.46 -6.64
CA ASP A 136 -15.19 -5.72 -7.67
C ASP A 136 -16.51 -5.09 -7.15
N LYS A 137 -16.73 -5.12 -5.83
CA LYS A 137 -17.94 -4.61 -5.17
C LYS A 137 -17.68 -3.25 -4.53
N VAL A 138 -18.66 -2.35 -4.60
CA VAL A 138 -18.52 -0.94 -4.15
C VAL A 138 -18.09 -0.80 -2.68
N ASP A 139 -18.51 -1.72 -1.82
CA ASP A 139 -18.18 -1.81 -0.40
C ASP A 139 -17.22 -2.97 -0.10
N GLY A 140 -16.49 -3.41 -1.12
CA GLY A 140 -15.73 -4.64 -1.11
C GLY A 140 -14.45 -4.57 -0.31
N LEU A 141 -13.73 -3.46 -0.40
CA LEU A 141 -12.38 -3.32 0.15
C LEU A 141 -12.25 -2.08 1.03
N ALA A 142 -11.38 -2.19 2.04
CA ALA A 142 -10.85 -1.04 2.77
C ALA A 142 -9.33 -1.13 2.78
N VAL A 143 -8.66 -0.05 2.41
CA VAL A 143 -7.19 0.01 2.37
C VAL A 143 -6.69 1.10 3.29
N LEU A 144 -5.77 0.72 4.18
CA LEU A 144 -4.96 1.65 4.94
C LEU A 144 -3.72 1.99 4.13
N ALA A 145 -3.44 3.26 3.93
CA ALA A 145 -2.22 3.75 3.31
C ALA A 145 -1.37 4.51 4.31
N ILE A 146 -0.11 4.13 4.40
CA ILE A 146 0.90 4.72 5.28
C ILE A 146 1.99 5.32 4.39
N LEU A 147 2.11 6.63 4.42
CA LEU A 147 3.17 7.36 3.71
C LEU A 147 4.49 7.17 4.44
N LEU A 148 5.57 6.87 3.71
CA LEU A 148 6.90 6.61 4.27
C LEU A 148 7.88 7.70 3.85
N GLU A 149 8.58 8.28 4.81
CA GLU A 149 9.63 9.26 4.55
C GLU A 149 10.98 8.78 5.07
N ILE A 150 12.04 9.32 4.49
CA ILE A 150 13.40 9.05 4.95
C ILE A 150 13.62 9.71 6.31
N GLY A 151 14.08 8.93 7.28
CA GLY A 151 14.38 9.40 8.63
C GLY A 151 15.14 8.36 9.44
N PRO A 152 14.95 8.31 10.77
CA PRO A 152 15.61 7.34 11.63
C PRO A 152 15.26 5.88 11.29
N PHE A 153 16.12 4.98 11.77
CA PHE A 153 15.88 3.54 11.75
C PHE A 153 14.53 3.18 12.39
N ASN A 154 13.71 2.42 11.66
CA ASN A 154 12.46 1.86 12.17
C ASN A 154 12.59 0.34 12.40
N PRO A 155 12.57 -0.13 13.66
CA PRO A 155 12.70 -1.56 13.99
C PRO A 155 11.50 -2.40 13.55
N SER A 156 10.33 -1.81 13.39
CA SER A 156 9.11 -2.53 13.02
C SER A 156 9.09 -2.85 11.53
N TYR A 157 9.50 -1.91 10.67
CA TYR A 157 9.70 -2.16 9.24
C TYR A 157 10.84 -3.15 8.96
N GLU A 158 11.87 -3.18 9.83
CA GLU A 158 12.98 -4.15 9.70
C GLU A 158 12.53 -5.61 9.82
N LYS A 159 11.45 -5.86 10.56
CA LYS A 159 10.87 -7.21 10.69
C LYS A 159 10.45 -7.77 9.33
N ILE A 160 10.14 -6.92 8.35
CA ILE A 160 9.89 -7.27 6.95
C ILE A 160 11.18 -7.16 6.13
N PHE A 161 11.87 -6.01 6.20
CA PHE A 161 12.94 -5.67 5.26
C PHE A 161 14.16 -6.60 5.31
N ARG A 162 14.49 -7.17 6.47
CA ARG A 162 15.56 -8.17 6.60
C ARG A 162 15.34 -9.44 5.75
N HIS A 163 14.09 -9.70 5.33
CA HIS A 163 13.72 -10.85 4.53
C HIS A 163 13.73 -10.58 3.01
N LEU A 164 13.91 -9.33 2.56
CA LEU A 164 13.90 -8.96 1.14
C LEU A 164 14.93 -9.73 0.30
N GLN A 165 16.09 -10.01 0.90
CA GLN A 165 17.15 -10.81 0.26
C GLN A 165 16.72 -12.23 -0.13
N ASN A 166 15.65 -12.76 0.47
CA ASN A 166 15.11 -14.09 0.21
C ASN A 166 13.93 -14.08 -0.78
N VAL A 167 13.50 -12.91 -1.24
CA VAL A 167 12.38 -12.74 -2.19
C VAL A 167 12.74 -11.77 -3.32
N LYS A 168 14.01 -11.76 -3.75
CA LYS A 168 14.50 -10.81 -4.76
C LYS A 168 13.77 -10.92 -6.09
N TYR A 169 13.44 -12.14 -6.51
CA TYR A 169 12.83 -12.43 -7.81
C TYR A 169 11.35 -12.78 -7.67
N LYS A 170 10.61 -12.62 -8.77
CA LYS A 170 9.19 -12.98 -8.86
C LYS A 170 8.95 -14.42 -8.42
N ASP A 171 7.82 -14.63 -7.75
CA ASP A 171 7.29 -15.89 -7.21
C ASP A 171 8.12 -16.52 -6.08
N GLN A 172 9.23 -15.91 -5.68
CA GLN A 172 9.93 -16.30 -4.45
C GLN A 172 9.10 -16.01 -3.21
N MET A 173 9.23 -16.87 -2.19
CA MET A 173 8.51 -16.77 -0.93
C MET A 173 9.42 -17.07 0.26
N VAL A 174 9.14 -16.42 1.39
CA VAL A 174 9.82 -16.67 2.67
C VAL A 174 8.83 -16.49 3.82
N GLN A 175 9.03 -17.24 4.91
CA GLN A 175 8.25 -17.08 6.13
C GLN A 175 8.83 -15.95 6.99
N VAL A 176 7.95 -15.12 7.54
CA VAL A 176 8.26 -14.02 8.47
C VAL A 176 7.55 -14.31 9.80
N PRO A 177 8.28 -14.41 10.92
CA PRO A 177 7.66 -14.61 12.22
C PRO A 177 6.63 -13.54 12.55
N GLY A 178 5.55 -13.94 13.22
CA GLY A 178 4.50 -13.03 13.68
C GLY A 178 5.03 -11.87 14.51
N PHE A 179 4.44 -10.70 14.32
CA PHE A 179 4.75 -9.49 15.07
C PHE A 179 3.54 -8.56 15.08
N ASN A 180 3.62 -7.48 15.85
CA ASN A 180 2.58 -6.47 15.88
C ASN A 180 2.57 -5.60 14.62
N ILE A 181 1.62 -5.86 13.73
CA ILE A 181 1.41 -5.11 12.49
C ILE A 181 1.03 -3.65 12.76
N GLN A 182 0.42 -3.35 13.91
CA GLN A 182 0.04 -1.99 14.28
C GLN A 182 1.28 -1.09 14.44
N GLU A 183 2.46 -1.65 14.72
CA GLU A 183 3.73 -0.90 14.79
C GLU A 183 4.21 -0.39 13.41
N LEU A 184 3.59 -0.83 12.31
CA LEU A 184 3.85 -0.28 10.98
C LEU A 184 3.07 1.01 10.71
N LEU A 185 2.06 1.31 11.54
CA LEU A 185 1.22 2.51 11.43
C LEU A 185 1.91 3.71 12.10
N PRO A 186 1.53 4.95 11.75
CA PRO A 186 2.07 6.14 12.39
C PRO A 186 1.54 6.34 13.82
N ASP A 187 2.22 7.17 14.61
CA ASP A 187 1.87 7.40 16.02
C ASP A 187 0.46 8.00 16.22
N ARG A 188 -0.03 8.75 15.24
CA ARG A 188 -1.31 9.48 15.28
C ARG A 188 -2.30 8.86 14.31
N LEU A 189 -3.05 7.89 14.82
CA LEU A 189 -4.03 7.10 14.07
C LEU A 189 -5.40 7.80 13.95
N ASP A 190 -5.62 8.84 14.74
CA ASP A 190 -6.83 9.67 14.75
C ASP A 190 -6.83 10.74 13.65
N GLU A 191 -5.71 10.94 12.95
CA GLU A 191 -5.59 11.90 11.85
C GLU A 191 -5.39 11.23 10.49
N TYR A 192 -6.44 11.22 9.67
CA TYR A 192 -6.42 10.56 8.37
C TYR A 192 -7.35 11.24 7.35
N TYR A 193 -7.07 10.97 6.08
CA TYR A 193 -7.91 11.26 4.92
C TYR A 193 -8.80 10.05 4.60
N ARG A 194 -10.05 10.29 4.22
CA ARG A 194 -11.05 9.27 3.87
C ARG A 194 -11.71 9.60 2.55
N TYR A 195 -11.70 8.65 1.61
CA TYR A 195 -12.42 8.78 0.33
C TYR A 195 -12.72 7.41 -0.30
N GLU A 196 -13.73 7.35 -1.17
CA GLU A 196 -14.02 6.17 -1.99
C GLU A 196 -13.18 6.17 -3.27
N GLY A 197 -12.43 5.13 -3.55
CA GLY A 197 -11.50 5.09 -4.68
C GLY A 197 -11.46 3.72 -5.32
N SER A 198 -10.34 3.46 -5.99
CA SER A 198 -10.11 2.22 -6.69
C SER A 198 -8.89 1.48 -6.18
N LEU A 199 -8.73 0.24 -6.65
CA LEU A 199 -7.40 -0.36 -6.73
C LEU A 199 -6.49 0.55 -7.56
N THR A 200 -5.25 0.72 -7.12
CA THR A 200 -4.19 1.47 -7.85
C THR A 200 -3.48 0.59 -8.88
N THR A 201 -3.85 -0.69 -8.95
CA THR A 201 -3.38 -1.65 -9.93
C THR A 201 -4.56 -2.25 -10.69
N PRO A 202 -4.36 -2.72 -11.93
CA PRO A 202 -5.37 -3.45 -12.68
C PRO A 202 -5.94 -4.64 -11.88
N PRO A 203 -7.26 -4.86 -11.91
CA PRO A 203 -8.22 -4.25 -12.85
C PRO A 203 -8.75 -2.85 -12.50
N CYS A 204 -8.20 -2.15 -11.50
CA CYS A 204 -8.61 -0.80 -11.09
C CYS A 204 -10.08 -0.65 -10.68
N TYR A 205 -10.66 -1.70 -10.08
CA TYR A 205 -12.05 -1.67 -9.61
C TYR A 205 -12.28 -0.51 -8.63
N PRO A 206 -13.34 0.29 -8.79
CA PRO A 206 -13.71 1.37 -7.87
C PRO A 206 -14.46 0.81 -6.64
N SER A 207 -13.73 0.02 -5.84
CA SER A 207 -14.24 -0.81 -4.75
C SER A 207 -13.59 -0.55 -3.39
N VAL A 208 -12.78 0.51 -3.29
CA VAL A 208 -11.88 0.73 -2.14
C VAL A 208 -12.34 1.90 -1.31
N LEU A 209 -12.61 1.67 -0.02
CA LEU A 209 -12.68 2.72 0.99
C LEU A 209 -11.26 3.02 1.49
N TRP A 210 -10.69 4.15 1.06
CA TRP A 210 -9.34 4.54 1.42
C TRP A 210 -9.30 5.23 2.77
N THR A 211 -8.33 4.83 3.61
CA THR A 211 -7.87 5.61 4.76
C THR A 211 -6.38 5.87 4.60
N VAL A 212 -6.00 7.12 4.33
CA VAL A 212 -4.58 7.51 4.25
C VAL A 212 -4.22 8.28 5.51
N PHE A 213 -3.26 7.80 6.29
CA PHE A 213 -2.88 8.50 7.51
C PHE A 213 -2.13 9.80 7.19
N ARG A 214 -2.43 10.86 7.97
CA ARG A 214 -1.84 12.18 7.76
C ARG A 214 -0.35 12.19 8.06
N HIS A 215 0.05 11.47 9.10
CA HIS A 215 1.42 11.45 9.58
C HIS A 215 2.21 10.33 8.89
N PRO A 216 3.38 10.64 8.31
CA PRO A 216 4.22 9.62 7.70
C PRO A 216 4.93 8.79 8.78
N VAL A 217 5.38 7.59 8.40
CA VAL A 217 6.33 6.81 9.18
C VAL A 217 7.73 7.01 8.63
N LYS A 218 8.68 7.25 9.52
CA LYS A 218 10.10 7.40 9.17
C LYS A 218 10.75 6.03 9.02
N ILE A 219 11.54 5.87 7.97
CA ILE A 219 12.38 4.70 7.72
C ILE A 219 13.79 5.15 7.31
N SER A 220 14.82 4.41 7.71
CA SER A 220 16.19 4.76 7.34
C SER A 220 16.49 4.45 5.87
N GLN A 221 17.13 5.41 5.20
CA GLN A 221 17.68 5.22 3.86
C GLN A 221 18.95 4.34 3.87
N GLU A 222 19.74 4.44 4.95
CA GLU A 222 21.10 3.91 5.02
C GLU A 222 21.18 2.39 5.25
N GLN A 223 22.27 1.82 4.71
CA GLN A 223 22.81 0.52 5.08
C GLN A 223 23.61 0.67 6.38
N ALA A 224 22.97 0.52 7.55
CA ALA A 224 23.67 0.70 8.83
C ALA A 224 24.77 -0.36 9.10
N SER A 225 24.86 -1.41 8.30
CA SER A 225 25.95 -2.41 8.27
C SER A 225 25.72 -3.35 7.09
N LEU A 226 26.77 -4.06 6.65
CA LEU A 226 26.84 -4.99 5.50
C LEU A 226 25.68 -6.02 5.32
N ASN A 227 24.68 -6.06 6.20
CA ASN A 227 23.53 -6.97 6.18
C ASN A 227 22.16 -6.29 6.39
N THR A 228 22.03 -4.95 6.31
CA THR A 228 20.75 -4.26 6.53
C THR A 228 20.47 -3.28 5.40
N ALA A 229 19.59 -3.62 4.45
CA ALA A 229 19.13 -2.73 3.39
C ALA A 229 17.59 -2.65 3.45
N ARG A 230 17.04 -1.42 3.45
CA ARG A 230 15.63 -1.19 3.81
C ARG A 230 14.85 -0.57 2.67
N LEU A 231 14.91 0.76 2.54
CA LEU A 231 14.35 1.44 1.37
C LEU A 231 15.23 1.22 0.14
N LEU A 232 16.55 1.36 0.28
CA LEU A 232 17.49 1.11 -0.81
C LEU A 232 17.39 -0.34 -1.34
N ALA A 233 17.07 -1.33 -0.50
CA ALA A 233 16.87 -2.71 -0.96
C ALA A 233 15.69 -2.80 -1.92
N LEU A 234 14.56 -2.17 -1.58
CA LEU A 234 13.41 -2.09 -2.47
C LEU A 234 13.80 -1.42 -3.79
N GLU A 235 14.53 -0.30 -3.72
CA GLU A 235 14.94 0.49 -4.89
C GLU A 235 16.05 -0.12 -5.76
N THR A 236 16.73 -1.19 -5.33
CA THR A 236 17.94 -1.70 -6.03
C THR A 236 18.09 -3.22 -6.10
N ALA A 237 17.31 -3.99 -5.35
CA ALA A 237 17.55 -5.43 -5.18
C ALA A 237 16.31 -6.31 -5.44
N MET A 238 15.22 -5.70 -5.92
CA MET A 238 13.97 -6.38 -6.24
C MET A 238 13.79 -6.45 -7.75
N TYR A 239 13.23 -7.54 -8.26
CA TYR A 239 13.03 -7.79 -9.68
C TYR A 239 11.60 -8.22 -9.97
N CYS A 240 11.07 -7.75 -11.11
CA CYS A 240 9.74 -8.10 -11.62
C CYS A 240 9.72 -9.49 -12.29
N THR A 241 10.90 -10.01 -12.64
CA THR A 241 11.11 -11.26 -13.39
C THR A 241 11.52 -12.42 -12.47
N GLU A 242 11.42 -13.64 -12.99
CA GLU A 242 11.91 -14.85 -12.33
C GLU A 242 13.46 -14.89 -12.33
N SER A 243 14.05 -15.75 -11.50
CA SER A 243 15.51 -15.74 -11.27
C SER A 243 16.36 -16.25 -12.43
N ASP A 244 15.75 -16.98 -13.35
CA ASP A 244 16.36 -17.56 -14.56
C ASP A 244 16.03 -16.76 -15.83
N ASP A 245 15.37 -15.61 -15.70
CA ASP A 245 15.11 -14.70 -16.82
C ASP A 245 16.43 -14.16 -17.38
N ALA A 246 16.58 -14.23 -18.70
CA ALA A 246 17.79 -13.78 -19.40
C ALA A 246 17.96 -12.25 -19.34
N GLU A 247 16.86 -11.51 -19.17
CA GLU A 247 16.84 -10.05 -19.12
C GLU A 247 16.13 -9.58 -17.84
N PRO A 248 16.79 -9.66 -16.67
CA PRO A 248 16.15 -9.35 -15.40
C PRO A 248 15.69 -7.88 -15.34
N LEU A 249 14.41 -7.67 -15.01
CA LEU A 249 13.83 -6.33 -14.89
C LEU A 249 13.78 -5.91 -13.43
N GLU A 250 14.46 -4.82 -13.09
CA GLU A 250 14.40 -4.22 -11.75
C GLU A 250 12.96 -3.76 -11.41
N MET A 251 12.53 -4.03 -10.18
CA MET A 251 11.27 -3.56 -9.63
C MET A 251 11.46 -2.18 -9.00
N VAL A 252 11.31 -1.16 -9.82
CA VAL A 252 11.40 0.25 -9.42
C VAL A 252 10.27 1.05 -10.03
N ASN A 253 9.92 2.17 -9.38
CA ASN A 253 8.79 3.02 -9.78
C ASN A 253 7.49 2.22 -9.90
N ASN A 254 7.24 1.35 -8.93
CA ASN A 254 6.06 0.48 -8.91
C ASN A 254 4.84 1.18 -8.31
N PHE A 255 4.66 2.46 -8.60
CA PHE A 255 3.53 3.29 -8.16
C PHE A 255 2.80 3.87 -9.37
N ARG A 256 1.48 4.05 -9.25
CA ARG A 256 0.66 4.72 -10.26
C ARG A 256 0.72 6.24 -10.09
N ASN A 257 0.64 6.98 -11.20
CA ASN A 257 0.51 8.44 -11.14
C ASN A 257 -0.83 8.85 -10.51
N VAL A 258 -0.87 10.04 -9.91
CA VAL A 258 -2.09 10.63 -9.36
C VAL A 258 -3.17 10.77 -10.44
N GLN A 259 -4.41 10.45 -10.06
CA GLN A 259 -5.57 10.44 -10.94
C GLN A 259 -6.39 11.72 -10.74
N GLU A 260 -7.08 12.15 -11.79
CA GLU A 260 -7.88 13.38 -11.74
C GLU A 260 -9.09 13.22 -10.79
N PHE A 261 -9.14 14.04 -9.74
CA PHE A 261 -10.20 13.98 -8.73
C PHE A 261 -11.32 14.99 -9.02
N HIS A 262 -12.32 14.56 -9.77
CA HIS A 262 -13.38 15.43 -10.29
C HIS A 262 -14.49 15.70 -9.27
N LYS A 263 -14.67 16.96 -8.82
CA LYS A 263 -15.84 17.44 -8.03
C LYS A 263 -16.21 16.59 -6.80
N ARG A 264 -15.25 15.82 -6.30
CA ARG A 264 -15.40 14.98 -5.12
C ARG A 264 -14.66 15.65 -3.96
N LEU A 265 -14.99 15.21 -2.76
CA LEU A 265 -14.35 15.66 -1.55
C LEU A 265 -13.60 14.49 -0.91
N VAL A 266 -12.54 14.85 -0.20
CA VAL A 266 -11.82 13.98 0.71
C VAL A 266 -12.18 14.42 2.11
N PHE A 267 -12.71 13.50 2.91
CA PHE A 267 -13.03 13.80 4.30
C PHE A 267 -11.77 13.68 5.16
N ILE A 268 -11.61 14.59 6.12
CA ILE A 268 -10.49 14.55 7.09
C ILE A 268 -11.03 14.43 8.51
N SER A 269 -10.39 13.57 9.31
CA SER A 269 -10.74 13.38 10.74
C SER A 269 -10.15 14.45 11.65
N PHE A 270 -9.30 15.32 11.12
CA PHE A 270 -8.58 16.38 11.83
C PHE A 270 -8.99 17.76 11.32
N ARG A 271 -8.87 18.79 12.17
CA ARG A 271 -9.11 20.18 11.76
C ARG A 271 -7.79 20.82 11.33
N GLU A 272 -7.76 21.43 10.15
CA GLU A 272 -6.68 22.36 9.80
C GLU A 272 -6.76 23.57 10.75
N GLY A 273 -5.79 23.76 11.66
CA GLY A 273 -5.73 24.99 12.48
C GLY A 273 -5.30 24.90 13.94
N LYS A 274 -4.68 23.82 14.42
CA LYS A 274 -3.91 23.88 15.68
C LYS A 274 -2.53 23.27 15.49
N LEU A 275 -1.56 24.16 15.30
CA LEU A 275 -0.17 23.94 15.72
C LEU A 275 -0.13 23.85 17.25
#